data_AF-A0A821ZNQ2-F1
#
_entry.id   AF-A0A821ZNQ2-F1
#
_cell.length_a   1.000
_cell.length_b   1.000
_cell.length_c   1.000
_cell.angle_alpha   90.00
_cell.angle_beta   90.00
_cell.angle_gamma   90.00
#
_symmetry.space_group_name_H-M   'P 1'
#
loop_
_entity.id
_entity.type
_entity.pdbx_description
1 polymer ?
#
loop_
_entity_poly.entity_id
_entity_poly.type
_entity_poly.pdbx_seq_one_letter_code
_entity_poly.pdbx_strand_id
1 'polypeptide(L)'
;MLNIPGSGLICLTNDSPKIFVYYIPTLGNAPKWCTFLDNITEELEEKPADTVYDDYKFLTLKELDTLGLSHLIGSDLLRAYMHGYFMDIRLYNQAKSVAEPFAFAEYRKQKLRAKIDLKREKSRVPLPIVPTVNKELAEKLLHDEGDFIVNKK
;
A
#
# COMPACT_ATOMS: atom_id res chain seq x y z
N MET A 1 -11.61 13.28 49.28
CA MET A 1 -11.54 13.89 47.93
C MET A 1 -12.18 15.26 48.02
N LEU A 2 -11.40 16.32 47.83
CA LEU A 2 -11.86 17.70 47.83
C LEU A 2 -11.96 18.15 46.37
N ASN A 3 -13.17 18.50 45.94
CA ASN A 3 -13.44 19.04 44.61
C ASN A 3 -13.64 20.56 44.70
N ILE A 4 -12.99 21.31 43.81
CA ILE A 4 -13.20 22.75 43.70
C ILE A 4 -14.36 23.00 42.73
N PRO A 5 -15.44 23.66 43.17
CA PRO A 5 -16.64 23.83 42.36
C PRO A 5 -16.32 24.58 41.06
N GLY A 6 -16.75 24.00 39.94
CA GLY A 6 -16.59 24.59 38.60
C GLY A 6 -15.19 24.48 38.00
N SER A 7 -14.30 23.67 38.55
CA SER A 7 -12.97 23.40 37.98
C SER A 7 -12.66 21.91 37.91
N GLY A 8 -11.78 21.50 37.01
CA GLY A 8 -11.29 20.12 36.87
C GLY A 8 -10.25 19.69 37.91
N LEU A 9 -10.07 20.47 38.99
CA LEU A 9 -9.02 20.25 39.99
C LEU A 9 -9.56 19.46 41.19
N ILE A 10 -8.92 18.32 41.44
CA ILE A 10 -9.29 17.36 42.47
C ILE A 10 -8.10 17.16 43.41
N CYS A 11 -8.31 17.42 44.70
CA CYS A 11 -7.33 17.11 45.73
C CYS A 11 -7.69 15.80 46.44
N LEU A 12 -6.77 14.85 46.43
CA LEU A 12 -6.86 13.57 47.11
C LEU A 12 -5.96 13.57 48.36
N THR A 13 -6.59 13.34 49.50
CA THR A 13 -5.91 13.01 50.75
C THR A 13 -5.50 11.54 50.70
N ASN A 14 -4.20 11.26 50.83
CA ASN A 14 -3.64 9.92 50.91
C ASN A 14 -2.94 9.73 52.27
N ASP A 15 -2.36 8.56 52.49
CA ASP A 15 -1.54 8.24 53.68
C ASP A 15 -0.09 8.78 53.59
N SER A 16 0.21 9.60 52.58
CA SER A 16 1.53 10.22 52.37
C SER A 16 1.51 11.64 52.95
N PRO A 17 2.66 12.18 53.41
CA PRO A 17 2.74 13.58 53.83
C PRO A 17 2.43 14.58 52.70
N LYS A 18 2.43 14.15 51.42
CA LYS A 18 2.10 15.00 50.27
C LYS A 18 0.67 14.73 49.79
N ILE A 19 -0.14 15.78 49.78
CA ILE A 19 -1.47 15.77 49.17
C ILE A 19 -1.31 15.62 47.66
N PHE A 20 -2.07 14.71 47.05
CA PHE A 20 -2.09 14.57 45.60
C PHE A 20 -3.13 15.51 44.99
N VAL A 21 -2.70 16.26 43.97
CA VAL A 21 -3.56 17.17 43.21
C VAL A 21 -3.57 16.70 41.78
N TYR A 22 -4.76 16.35 41.29
CA TYR A 22 -4.98 15.95 39.91
C TYR A 22 -5.79 17.04 39.21
N TYR A 23 -5.35 17.42 38.02
CA TYR A 23 -6.07 18.32 37.15
C TYR A 23 -6.55 17.54 35.92
N ILE A 24 -7.85 17.60 35.66
CA ILE A 24 -8.51 16.93 34.54
C ILE A 24 -9.17 18.00 33.66
N PRO A 25 -8.55 18.37 32.52
CA PRO A 25 -9.07 19.46 31.67
C PRO A 25 -10.43 19.13 31.04
N THR A 26 -10.77 17.84 30.88
CA THR A 26 -12.07 17.40 30.34
C THR A 26 -13.25 17.62 31.30
N LEU A 27 -13.01 17.75 32.60
CA LEU A 27 -14.06 17.99 33.61
C LEU A 27 -14.35 19.48 33.80
N GLY A 28 -13.41 20.35 33.46
CA GLY A 28 -13.57 21.80 33.53
C GLY A 28 -12.23 22.52 33.66
N ASN A 29 -12.22 23.80 33.31
CA ASN A 29 -11.01 24.63 33.27
C ASN A 29 -10.34 24.77 34.64
N ALA A 30 -9.07 25.17 34.65
CA ALA A 30 -8.36 25.45 35.88
C ALA A 30 -8.98 26.66 36.62
N PRO A 31 -8.95 26.66 37.96
CA PRO A 31 -9.45 27.80 38.72
C PRO A 31 -8.60 29.05 38.47
N LYS A 32 -9.18 30.25 38.66
CA LYS A 32 -8.56 31.54 38.30
C LYS A 32 -7.16 31.80 38.90
N TRP A 33 -6.82 31.17 40.01
CA TRP A 33 -5.51 31.29 40.67
C TRP A 33 -4.47 30.28 40.16
N CYS A 34 -4.87 29.37 39.26
CA CYS A 34 -4.03 28.34 38.64
C CYS A 34 -4.23 28.27 37.11
N THR A 35 -4.42 29.42 36.46
CA THR A 35 -4.59 29.50 35.00
C THR A 35 -3.40 28.93 34.22
N PHE A 36 -2.20 28.91 34.81
CA PHE A 36 -1.00 28.36 34.18
C PHE A 36 -1.07 26.83 33.97
N LEU A 37 -1.90 26.11 34.75
CA LEU A 37 -2.08 24.67 34.56
C LEU A 37 -2.73 24.35 33.21
N ASP A 38 -3.66 25.20 32.75
CA ASP A 38 -4.29 25.05 31.42
C ASP A 38 -3.23 25.11 30.32
N ASN A 39 -2.35 26.12 30.37
CA ASN A 39 -1.27 26.28 29.39
C ASN A 39 -0.30 25.09 29.41
N ILE A 40 0.12 24.61 30.58
CA ILE A 40 1.02 23.44 30.65
C ILE A 40 0.33 22.19 30.09
N THR A 41 -0.95 22.00 30.38
CA THR A 41 -1.69 20.84 29.85
C THR A 41 -1.89 20.94 28.35
N GLU A 42 -2.13 22.13 27.81
CA GLU A 42 -2.27 22.39 26.37
C GLU A 42 -0.94 22.13 25.66
N GLU A 43 0.17 22.67 26.15
CA GLU A 43 1.52 22.39 25.62
C GLU A 43 1.90 20.89 25.71
N LEU A 44 1.45 20.21 26.77
CA LEU A 44 1.70 18.79 26.97
C LEU A 44 0.86 17.91 26.04
N GLU A 45 -0.37 18.33 25.75
CA GLU A 45 -1.28 17.69 24.79
C GLU A 45 -0.86 17.96 23.34
N GLU A 46 -0.24 19.12 23.08
CA GLU A 46 0.43 19.44 21.80
C GLU A 46 1.73 18.68 21.55
N LYS A 47 2.16 17.78 22.46
CA LYS A 47 3.31 16.92 22.18
C LYS A 47 3.10 16.21 20.84
N PRO A 48 4.04 16.35 19.90
CA PRO A 48 3.86 15.85 18.55
C PRO A 48 3.68 14.34 18.65
N ALA A 49 2.51 13.85 18.23
CA ALA A 49 2.42 12.46 17.82
C ALA A 49 3.57 12.23 16.84
N ASP A 50 4.49 11.33 17.19
CA ASP A 50 5.73 11.01 16.47
C ASP A 50 5.51 11.04 14.95
N THR A 51 5.83 12.17 14.31
CA THR A 51 6.03 12.27 12.86
C THR A 51 7.25 11.45 12.41
N VAL A 52 7.95 10.84 13.36
CA VAL A 52 9.10 9.96 13.21
C VAL A 52 8.79 8.76 12.29
N TYR A 53 7.52 8.38 12.11
CA TYR A 53 7.15 7.24 11.26
C TYR A 53 6.60 7.59 9.87
N ASP A 54 6.39 8.87 9.53
CA ASP A 54 5.86 9.25 8.21
C ASP A 54 6.83 8.87 7.06
N ASP A 55 8.13 8.86 7.35
CA ASP A 55 9.19 8.56 6.38
C ASP A 55 9.64 7.08 6.40
N TYR A 56 9.02 6.21 7.21
CA TYR A 56 9.42 4.81 7.32
C TYR A 56 8.41 3.86 6.72
N LYS A 57 8.91 2.89 5.94
CA LYS A 57 8.13 1.79 5.42
C LYS A 57 8.41 0.51 6.19
N PHE A 58 7.35 -0.16 6.62
CA PHE A 58 7.43 -1.50 7.18
C PHE A 58 7.67 -2.53 6.07
N LEU A 59 8.63 -3.42 6.29
CA LEU A 59 9.01 -4.51 5.40
C LEU A 59 8.95 -5.84 6.13
N THR A 60 8.38 -6.82 5.47
CA THR A 60 8.41 -8.22 5.94
C THR A 60 9.75 -8.88 5.59
N LEU A 61 10.10 -9.95 6.32
CA LEU A 61 11.30 -10.75 6.02
C LEU A 61 11.35 -11.24 4.57
N LYS A 62 10.20 -11.61 4.00
CA LYS A 62 10.11 -12.06 2.61
C LYS A 62 10.43 -10.94 1.61
N GLU A 63 9.91 -9.74 1.85
CA GLU A 63 10.17 -8.58 1.00
C GLU A 63 11.63 -8.15 1.06
N LEU A 64 12.24 -8.18 2.25
CA LEU A 64 13.66 -7.87 2.43
C LEU A 64 14.55 -8.85 1.66
N ASP A 65 14.19 -10.13 1.66
CA ASP A 65 14.91 -11.18 0.93
C ASP A 65 14.75 -11.05 -0.58
N THR A 66 13.54 -10.72 -1.08
CA THR A 66 13.33 -10.43 -2.52
C THR A 66 14.11 -9.22 -3.00
N LEU A 67 14.35 -8.23 -2.14
CA LEU A 67 15.17 -7.05 -2.44
C LEU A 67 16.68 -7.32 -2.30
N GLY A 68 17.08 -8.50 -1.81
CA GLY A 68 18.50 -8.84 -1.57
C GLY A 68 19.13 -8.09 -0.38
N LEU A 69 18.32 -7.53 0.51
CA LEU A 69 18.77 -6.69 1.63
C LEU A 69 18.90 -7.48 2.95
N SER A 70 18.88 -8.81 2.89
CA SER A 70 19.03 -9.68 4.06
C SER A 70 20.37 -9.48 4.81
N HIS A 71 21.41 -9.01 4.13
CA HIS A 71 22.71 -8.68 4.73
C HIS A 71 22.68 -7.42 5.62
N LEU A 72 21.65 -6.57 5.51
CA LEU A 72 21.51 -5.34 6.30
C LEU A 72 20.85 -5.57 7.66
N ILE A 73 20.40 -6.80 7.94
CA ILE A 73 19.80 -7.19 9.22
C ILE A 73 20.85 -7.01 10.34
N GLY A 74 20.54 -6.16 11.31
CA GLY A 74 21.44 -5.82 12.41
C GLY A 74 22.25 -4.53 12.20
N SER A 75 22.14 -3.89 11.03
CA SER A 75 22.64 -2.53 10.81
C SER A 75 21.63 -1.48 11.30
N ASP A 76 22.12 -0.26 11.56
CA ASP A 76 21.29 0.88 12.01
C ASP A 76 20.27 1.35 10.94
N LEU A 77 20.40 0.87 9.70
CA LEU A 77 19.50 1.21 8.59
C LEU A 77 18.15 0.48 8.67
N LEU A 78 18.07 -0.60 9.44
CA LEU A 78 16.87 -1.42 9.62
C LEU A 78 16.47 -1.44 11.09
N ARG A 79 15.33 -0.84 11.43
CA ARG A 79 14.81 -0.89 12.79
C ARG A 79 13.90 -2.10 12.95
N ALA A 80 14.34 -3.09 13.73
CA ALA A 80 13.55 -4.28 14.01
C ALA A 80 12.27 -3.91 14.77
N TYR A 81 11.12 -4.35 14.28
CA TYR A 81 9.83 -4.13 14.94
C TYR A 81 8.89 -5.33 14.75
N MET A 82 8.48 -5.93 15.87
CA MET A 82 7.63 -7.12 15.97
C MET A 82 8.13 -8.32 15.15
N HIS A 83 7.83 -8.37 13.86
CA HIS A 83 8.09 -9.48 12.93
C HIS A 83 8.63 -9.01 11.58
N GLY A 84 9.10 -7.76 11.51
CA GLY A 84 9.67 -7.16 10.32
C GLY A 84 10.64 -6.04 10.67
N TYR A 85 10.90 -5.19 9.69
CA TYR A 85 11.83 -4.09 9.82
C TYR A 85 11.22 -2.82 9.26
N PHE A 86 11.47 -1.70 9.93
CA PHE A 86 11.26 -0.38 9.36
C PHE A 86 12.52 0.06 8.62
N MET A 87 12.33 0.60 7.43
CA MET A 87 13.37 1.19 6.58
C MET A 87 12.89 2.56 6.09
N ASP A 88 13.81 3.52 5.96
CA ASP A 88 13.52 4.80 5.31
C ASP A 88 12.95 4.57 3.90
N ILE A 89 11.84 5.23 3.59
CA ILE A 89 11.14 5.13 2.31
C ILE A 89 12.04 5.47 1.12
N ARG A 90 13.01 6.36 1.28
CA ARG A 90 13.99 6.74 0.26
C ARG A 90 14.88 5.57 -0.10
N LEU A 91 15.40 4.88 0.92
CA LEU A 91 16.27 3.71 0.76
C LEU A 91 15.50 2.55 0.13
N TYR A 92 14.26 2.33 0.57
CA TYR A 92 13.38 1.34 -0.02
C TYR A 92 13.13 1.59 -1.51
N ASN A 93 12.84 2.84 -1.91
CA ASN A 93 12.61 3.19 -3.31
C ASN A 93 13.87 2.99 -4.17
N GLN A 94 15.04 3.33 -3.63
CA GLN A 94 16.31 3.09 -4.30
C GLN A 94 16.56 1.57 -4.48
N ALA A 95 16.41 0.78 -3.43
CA ALA A 95 16.59 -0.67 -3.51
C ALA A 95 15.59 -1.31 -4.48
N LYS A 96 14.33 -0.86 -4.47
CA LYS A 96 13.32 -1.33 -5.42
C LYS A 96 13.69 -1.02 -6.88
N SER A 97 14.23 0.17 -7.14
CA SER A 97 14.68 0.53 -8.50
C SER A 97 15.87 -0.31 -8.99
N VAL A 98 16.75 -0.73 -8.06
CA VAL A 98 17.90 -1.59 -8.37
C VAL A 98 17.48 -3.05 -8.54
N ALA A 99 16.54 -3.52 -7.73
CA ALA A 99 16.05 -4.91 -7.78
C ALA A 99 15.20 -5.18 -9.02
N GLU A 100 14.39 -4.21 -9.47
CA GLU A 100 13.46 -4.37 -10.59
C GLU A 100 13.74 -3.39 -11.77
N PRO A 101 14.95 -3.40 -12.37
CA PRO A 101 15.31 -2.43 -13.41
C PRO A 101 14.50 -2.62 -14.70
N PHE A 102 14.00 -3.84 -14.97
CA PHE A 102 13.27 -4.18 -16.18
C PHE A 102 11.75 -4.32 -16.01
N ALA A 103 11.21 -4.24 -14.80
CA ALA A 103 9.79 -4.49 -14.54
C ALA A 103 8.88 -3.56 -15.38
N PHE A 104 9.26 -2.28 -15.52
CA PHE A 104 8.51 -1.34 -16.36
C PHE A 104 8.58 -1.68 -17.86
N ALA A 105 9.75 -2.10 -18.35
CA ALA A 105 9.95 -2.47 -19.75
C ALA A 105 9.21 -3.77 -20.11
N GLU A 106 9.26 -4.77 -19.22
CA GLU A 106 8.52 -6.02 -19.37
C GLU A 106 7.02 -5.80 -19.29
N TYR A 107 6.54 -5.01 -18.33
CA TYR A 107 5.13 -4.63 -18.24
C TYR A 107 4.63 -3.95 -19.52
N ARG A 108 5.42 -3.02 -20.08
CA ARG A 108 5.12 -2.40 -21.38
C ARG A 108 5.08 -3.43 -22.51
N LYS A 109 6.04 -4.35 -22.58
CA LYS A 109 6.11 -5.39 -23.61
C LYS A 109 4.92 -6.35 -23.53
N GLN A 110 4.53 -6.76 -22.32
CA GLN A 110 3.36 -7.62 -22.09
C GLN A 110 2.06 -6.91 -22.51
N LYS A 111 1.87 -5.64 -22.13
CA LYS A 111 0.71 -4.85 -22.59
C LYS A 111 0.68 -4.68 -24.10
N LEU A 112 1.84 -4.49 -24.74
CA LEU A 112 1.91 -4.38 -26.19
C LEU A 112 1.54 -5.71 -26.87
N ARG A 113 2.06 -6.83 -26.37
CA ARG A 113 1.71 -8.18 -26.86
C ARG A 113 0.23 -8.46 -26.70
N ALA A 114 -0.34 -8.23 -25.53
CA ALA A 114 -1.77 -8.41 -25.29
C ALA A 114 -2.63 -7.58 -26.26
N LYS A 115 -2.23 -6.33 -26.56
CA LYS A 115 -2.91 -5.51 -27.59
C LYS A 115 -2.78 -6.08 -29.01
N ILE A 116 -1.63 -6.66 -29.37
CA ILE A 116 -1.43 -7.30 -30.68
C ILE A 116 -2.27 -8.58 -30.78
N ASP A 117 -2.30 -9.39 -29.74
CA ASP A 117 -3.05 -10.65 -29.71
C ASP A 117 -4.55 -10.40 -29.79
N LEU A 118 -5.08 -9.42 -29.04
CA LEU A 118 -6.47 -8.96 -29.18
C LEU A 118 -6.81 -8.47 -30.60
N LYS A 119 -5.86 -7.81 -31.29
CA LYS A 119 -6.04 -7.40 -32.69
C LYS A 119 -6.01 -8.60 -33.64
N ARG A 120 -5.13 -9.58 -33.39
CA ARG A 120 -5.02 -10.82 -34.18
C ARG A 120 -6.27 -11.69 -34.03
N GLU A 121 -6.83 -11.80 -32.83
CA GLU A 121 -8.09 -12.51 -32.59
C GLU A 121 -9.25 -11.90 -33.37
N LYS A 122 -9.34 -10.56 -33.40
CA LYS A 122 -10.35 -9.84 -34.21
C LYS A 122 -10.11 -9.93 -35.72
N SER A 123 -8.86 -10.14 -36.13
CA SER A 123 -8.45 -10.24 -37.54
C SER A 123 -8.42 -11.66 -38.07
N ARG A 124 -8.76 -12.68 -37.25
CA ARG A 124 -9.00 -14.02 -37.77
C ARG A 124 -10.19 -13.94 -38.71
N VAL A 125 -9.94 -14.22 -39.98
CA VAL A 125 -10.98 -14.43 -40.99
C VAL A 125 -11.92 -15.49 -40.42
N PRO A 126 -13.24 -15.23 -40.30
CA PRO A 126 -14.17 -16.24 -39.84
C PRO A 126 -14.04 -17.45 -40.77
N LEU A 127 -13.71 -18.60 -40.20
CA LEU A 127 -13.71 -19.86 -40.94
C LEU A 127 -15.10 -20.04 -41.54
N PRO A 128 -15.23 -20.34 -42.84
CA PRO A 128 -16.53 -20.58 -43.44
C PRO A 128 -17.21 -21.72 -42.70
N ILE A 129 -18.43 -21.47 -42.21
CA ILE A 129 -19.22 -22.45 -41.47
C ILE A 129 -19.60 -23.56 -42.45
N VAL A 130 -18.96 -24.71 -42.35
CA VAL A 130 -19.35 -25.89 -43.13
C VAL A 130 -20.61 -26.53 -42.53
N PRO A 131 -21.61 -26.91 -43.34
CA PRO A 131 -22.86 -27.50 -42.87
C PRO A 131 -22.67 -28.92 -42.32
N THR A 132 -23.39 -29.27 -41.24
CA THR A 132 -23.20 -30.51 -40.47
C THR A 132 -23.53 -31.79 -41.23
N VAL A 133 -24.48 -31.75 -42.16
CA VAL A 133 -25.10 -32.96 -42.74
C VAL A 133 -24.41 -33.44 -44.04
N ASN A 134 -23.64 -32.60 -44.74
CA ASN A 134 -22.97 -32.94 -46.01
C ASN A 134 -21.54 -32.40 -46.08
N LYS A 135 -20.70 -32.79 -45.12
CA LYS A 135 -19.31 -32.28 -45.00
C LYS A 135 -18.46 -32.56 -46.24
N GLU A 136 -18.51 -33.80 -46.75
CA GLU A 136 -17.71 -34.22 -47.91
C GLU A 136 -18.06 -33.48 -49.21
N LEU A 137 -19.33 -33.11 -49.40
CA LEU A 137 -19.75 -32.34 -50.57
C LEU A 137 -19.35 -30.87 -50.45
N ALA A 138 -19.43 -30.30 -49.25
CA ALA A 138 -19.03 -28.92 -48.97
C ALA A 138 -17.52 -28.72 -49.19
N GLU A 139 -16.69 -29.70 -48.78
CA GLU A 139 -15.24 -29.67 -49.01
C GLU A 139 -14.89 -29.71 -50.50
N LYS A 140 -15.60 -30.51 -51.31
CA LYS A 140 -15.42 -30.55 -52.78
C LYS A 140 -15.78 -29.22 -53.46
N LEU A 141 -16.89 -28.59 -53.05
CA LEU A 141 -17.31 -27.30 -53.61
C LEU A 141 -16.32 -26.17 -53.29
N LEU A 142 -15.75 -26.15 -52.07
CA LEU A 142 -14.72 -25.18 -51.68
C LEU A 142 -13.41 -25.35 -52.47
N HIS A 143 -13.04 -26.59 -52.80
CA HIS A 143 -11.85 -26.89 -53.60
C HIS A 143 -12.04 -26.47 -55.06
N ASP A 144 -13.21 -26.80 -55.64
CA ASP A 144 -13.57 -26.39 -57.01
C ASP A 144 -13.63 -24.87 -57.16
N GLU A 145 -14.25 -24.13 -56.22
CA GLU A 145 -14.31 -22.66 -56.27
C GLU A 145 -12.93 -21.99 -56.25
N GLY A 146 -11.95 -22.58 -55.55
CA GLY A 146 -10.56 -22.12 -55.55
C GLY A 146 -9.88 -22.27 -56.92
N ASP A 147 -10.15 -23.37 -57.61
CA ASP A 147 -9.59 -23.68 -58.94
C ASP A 147 -10.26 -22.86 -60.07
N PHE A 148 -11.52 -22.44 -59.90
CA PHE A 148 -12.22 -21.55 -60.83
C PHE A 148 -11.72 -20.09 -60.80
N ILE A 149 -11.20 -19.62 -59.66
CA ILE A 149 -10.66 -18.24 -59.53
C ILE A 149 -9.24 -18.13 -60.09
N VAL A 150 -8.46 -19.21 -60.02
CA VAL A 150 -7.09 -19.27 -60.56
C VAL A 150 -7.08 -19.34 -62.09
N ASN A 151 -8.07 -19.99 -62.70
CA ASN A 151 -8.16 -20.13 -64.17
C ASN A 151 -8.79 -18.94 -64.91
N LYS A 152 -9.15 -17.85 -64.20
CA LYS A 152 -9.77 -16.65 -64.78
C LYS A 152 -8.85 -15.41 -64.82
N LYS A 153 -7.55 -15.60 -64.58
CA LYS A 153 -6.50 -14.58 -64.76
C LYS A 153 -5.68 -14.84 -66.02
#